data_AF-A0AAD4KS87-F1
#
_entry.id   AF-A0AAD4KS87-F1
#
_cell.length_a   1.000
_cell.length_b   1.000
_cell.length_c   1.000
_cell.angle_alpha   90.00
_cell.angle_beta   90.00
_cell.angle_gamma   90.00
#
_symmetry.space_group_name_H-M   'P 1'
#
loop_
_entity.id
_entity.type
_entity.pdbx_description
1 polymer ?
#
loop_
_entity_poly.entity_id
_entity_poly.type
_entity_poly.pdbx_seq_one_letter_code
_entity_poly.pdbx_strand_id
1 'polypeptide(L)'
;MNQTSRTDDILDNPGWNQSPPSLSAEETTRQDLNGITNRREQRDHTLQNSDCQDRPTQLEMTPPREDTAPPIQGGKGDEFNVTAPVVNQSHRQAKVLTFEFSIPRFLRPLIKFASFIGPGFLIAVAYIDPGNYATDAAAGAESRYALLFVVLMSNLFAVFLQSLCIKLGTVTGLSLAENCREHLPKWMNMALYILAESAIVATDIAEVIGSAISLNLLLKVPLVAGCVISLVDVLILLIFYRPHGAMWGLRAFEFFVMFLVIGVVICFCIQLSLIKEQSVGMVFRGYLPSAAVVQGSGIYQSCGILGATVMPHSLFLGSGTVQPRLREYDAGKAHVDPAAGDEDTPYRPSIQAIRSCMKYSIVELTLSLFTFALFVNSAILIVAAAALYGTPGAANADLFGIYQLLSQSIAPAAGTIFGLALLLSGLSAGIVCTIAGQMISEGMIKWTCRPWIRRLLTRSISIVPSVIIAAAIGREGLNTALTASQVVLSVILPFVTAPLVYFTCRNKFMTVGQSRTQADETEQTPQSEVVKMRNSWPVSVLAFLVWLVITVMNIALLVLVGLGLA
;
A
#
# COMPACT_ATOMS: atom_id res chain seq x y z
N MET A 1 0.86 -35.63 -35.22
CA MET A 1 1.76 -36.52 -35.98
C MET A 1 2.50 -35.68 -37.00
N ASN A 2 3.67 -35.15 -36.63
CA ASN A 2 4.57 -34.50 -37.58
C ASN A 2 5.52 -35.58 -38.10
N GLN A 3 5.46 -35.89 -39.39
CA GLN A 3 6.49 -36.64 -40.09
C GLN A 3 7.57 -35.65 -40.56
N THR A 4 8.83 -36.04 -40.34
CA THR A 4 10.04 -35.31 -40.73
C THR A 4 10.19 -35.29 -42.26
N SER A 5 10.52 -34.12 -42.81
CA SER A 5 10.82 -33.93 -44.23
C SER A 5 12.01 -34.80 -44.64
N ARG A 6 11.76 -35.62 -45.65
CA ARG A 6 12.67 -36.55 -46.28
C ARG A 6 13.66 -35.80 -47.18
N THR A 7 14.95 -36.13 -47.07
CA THR A 7 16.01 -35.69 -47.98
C THR A 7 16.16 -36.76 -49.07
N ASP A 8 15.43 -36.60 -50.18
CA ASP A 8 15.59 -37.45 -51.37
C ASP A 8 16.25 -36.66 -52.52
N ASP A 9 16.95 -37.41 -53.36
CA ASP A 9 18.03 -37.07 -54.28
C ASP A 9 17.72 -36.08 -55.42
N ILE A 10 18.75 -35.28 -55.76
CA ILE A 10 18.75 -34.21 -56.77
C ILE A 10 19.23 -34.73 -58.13
N LEU A 11 18.57 -35.74 -58.70
CA LEU A 11 19.00 -36.32 -59.98
C LEU A 11 18.05 -36.12 -61.17
N ASP A 12 16.80 -35.71 -60.97
CA ASP A 12 15.82 -35.63 -62.07
C ASP A 12 15.27 -34.22 -62.39
N ASN A 13 15.69 -33.16 -61.68
CA ASN A 13 15.21 -31.79 -61.97
C ASN A 13 16.25 -30.69 -61.62
N PRO A 14 17.10 -30.25 -62.56
CA PRO A 14 18.16 -29.26 -62.29
C PRO A 14 17.68 -27.80 -62.10
N GLY A 15 16.36 -27.54 -62.05
CA GLY A 15 15.77 -26.19 -61.98
C GLY A 15 15.14 -25.81 -60.63
N TRP A 16 15.12 -26.70 -59.64
CA TRP A 16 14.47 -26.42 -58.35
C TRP A 16 15.48 -25.90 -57.32
N ASN A 17 15.81 -24.62 -57.43
CA ASN A 17 16.52 -23.89 -56.38
C ASN A 17 15.52 -23.56 -55.25
N GLN A 18 15.60 -24.24 -54.11
CA GLN A 18 14.80 -23.93 -52.91
C GLN A 18 15.53 -22.99 -51.93
N SER A 19 16.43 -22.14 -52.42
CA SER A 19 16.93 -21.02 -51.63
C SER A 19 16.01 -19.81 -51.84
N PRO A 20 15.48 -19.16 -50.80
CA PRO A 20 14.75 -17.92 -50.98
C PRO A 20 15.69 -16.83 -51.54
N PRO A 21 15.18 -15.91 -52.39
CA PRO A 21 15.98 -14.83 -52.96
C PRO A 21 16.41 -13.80 -51.89
N SER A 22 17.57 -13.19 -52.08
CA SER A 22 18.27 -12.30 -51.13
C SER A 22 17.59 -10.96 -50.79
N LEU A 23 16.30 -10.80 -51.10
CA LEU A 23 15.52 -9.57 -50.92
C LEU A 23 14.16 -9.80 -50.24
N SER A 24 13.91 -10.97 -49.64
CA SER A 24 12.73 -11.15 -48.76
C SER A 24 12.94 -10.43 -47.44
N ALA A 25 12.06 -9.47 -47.12
CA ALA A 25 12.14 -8.57 -45.97
C ALA A 25 11.77 -9.20 -44.60
N GLU A 26 12.05 -10.49 -44.39
CA GLU A 26 11.78 -11.20 -43.12
C GLU A 26 13.04 -11.85 -42.52
N GLU A 27 14.15 -11.11 -42.45
CA GLU A 27 15.26 -11.41 -41.53
C GLU A 27 15.20 -10.51 -40.29
N THR A 28 14.26 -10.79 -39.39
CA THR A 28 14.34 -10.28 -38.01
C THR A 28 13.89 -11.35 -37.04
N THR A 29 14.51 -12.54 -37.05
CA THR A 29 14.57 -13.39 -35.85
C THR A 29 15.55 -14.54 -36.04
N ARG A 30 16.86 -14.27 -35.90
CA ARG A 30 17.82 -15.30 -35.40
C ARG A 30 19.24 -14.81 -35.12
N GLN A 31 19.62 -13.60 -35.50
CA GLN A 31 20.96 -13.08 -35.20
C GLN A 31 21.04 -12.06 -34.04
N ASP A 32 19.93 -11.75 -33.37
CA ASP A 32 19.91 -10.70 -32.34
C ASP A 32 19.61 -11.20 -30.91
N LEU A 33 19.75 -12.49 -30.65
CA LEU A 33 19.64 -13.05 -29.30
C LEU A 33 20.81 -13.99 -29.02
N ASN A 34 21.88 -13.41 -28.47
CA ASN A 34 23.08 -14.05 -27.93
C ASN A 34 22.79 -15.36 -27.17
N GLY A 35 22.70 -16.49 -27.87
CA GLY A 35 22.93 -17.83 -27.34
C GLY A 35 22.04 -18.31 -26.18
N ILE A 36 20.81 -17.83 -26.02
CA ILE A 36 19.92 -18.29 -24.94
C ILE A 36 18.60 -18.77 -25.53
N THR A 37 18.59 -19.97 -26.11
CA THR A 37 17.39 -20.81 -26.24
C THR A 37 17.76 -22.21 -26.70
N ASN A 38 18.23 -23.03 -25.75
CA ASN A 38 18.03 -24.49 -25.78
C ASN A 38 18.45 -25.08 -24.43
N ARG A 39 17.53 -25.06 -23.46
CA ARG A 39 17.64 -25.88 -22.24
C ARG A 39 16.26 -26.32 -21.73
N ARG A 40 15.40 -26.72 -22.67
CA ARG A 40 14.14 -27.42 -22.40
C ARG A 40 14.04 -28.65 -23.29
N GLU A 41 14.95 -29.60 -23.11
CA GLU A 41 14.78 -30.99 -23.55
C GLU A 41 15.88 -31.85 -22.91
N GLN A 42 15.77 -32.08 -21.61
CA GLN A 42 16.35 -33.25 -20.92
C GLN A 42 15.82 -33.25 -19.49
N ARG A 43 14.55 -33.64 -19.37
CA ARG A 43 13.98 -34.03 -18.07
C ARG A 43 12.88 -35.04 -18.32
N ASP A 44 13.27 -36.29 -18.54
CA ASP A 44 12.47 -37.43 -18.10
C ASP A 44 13.31 -38.72 -18.07
N HIS A 45 12.98 -39.53 -17.06
CA HIS A 45 13.41 -40.90 -16.74
C HIS A 45 14.69 -41.10 -15.90
N THR A 46 14.47 -41.15 -14.58
CA THR A 46 15.20 -42.01 -13.64
C THR A 46 14.32 -43.21 -13.28
N LEU A 47 14.66 -44.42 -13.73
CA LEU A 47 14.35 -45.69 -13.06
C LEU A 47 15.36 -46.79 -13.48
N GLN A 48 16.20 -47.19 -12.51
CA GLN A 48 16.45 -48.57 -12.09
C GLN A 48 17.47 -49.51 -12.81
N ASN A 49 18.32 -50.12 -11.95
CA ASN A 49 19.10 -51.37 -12.03
C ASN A 49 20.53 -51.44 -12.60
N SER A 50 21.46 -51.73 -11.66
CA SER A 50 22.54 -52.73 -11.62
C SER A 50 23.18 -53.26 -12.91
N ASP A 51 24.51 -53.13 -13.06
CA ASP A 51 25.51 -54.22 -12.93
C ASP A 51 26.93 -53.86 -13.48
N CYS A 52 27.95 -54.46 -12.84
CA CYS A 52 29.34 -54.75 -13.27
C CYS A 52 30.32 -53.60 -13.61
N GLN A 53 31.37 -53.37 -12.80
CA GLN A 53 32.73 -53.99 -12.87
C GLN A 53 33.54 -53.64 -14.14
N ASP A 54 34.57 -52.77 -14.02
CA ASP A 54 35.97 -53.17 -14.19
C ASP A 54 36.96 -52.03 -13.88
N ARG A 55 38.21 -52.41 -13.62
CA ARG A 55 39.25 -51.74 -12.79
C ARG A 55 40.41 -51.17 -13.68
N PRO A 56 41.58 -50.71 -13.17
CA PRO A 56 42.14 -49.35 -13.40
C PRO A 56 43.56 -49.30 -14.06
N THR A 57 44.06 -48.13 -14.47
CA THR A 57 45.53 -47.84 -14.70
C THR A 57 45.73 -46.33 -15.03
N GLN A 58 46.35 -45.47 -14.20
CA GLN A 58 47.78 -45.18 -13.94
C GLN A 58 48.54 -44.28 -14.98
N LEU A 59 49.21 -43.22 -14.44
CA LEU A 59 50.49 -42.59 -14.86
C LEU A 59 50.50 -41.74 -16.17
N GLU A 60 51.28 -40.69 -16.41
CA GLU A 60 52.21 -39.78 -15.70
C GLU A 60 52.59 -38.63 -16.70
N MET A 61 53.29 -37.59 -16.23
CA MET A 61 53.80 -36.34 -16.87
C MET A 61 54.60 -36.54 -18.18
N THR A 62 54.76 -35.59 -19.14
CA THR A 62 55.64 -34.38 -19.18
C THR A 62 55.61 -33.72 -20.61
N PRO A 63 56.30 -32.57 -20.94
CA PRO A 63 55.89 -31.53 -21.92
C PRO A 63 56.80 -31.42 -23.18
N PRO A 64 56.66 -30.38 -24.03
CA PRO A 64 57.84 -29.56 -24.45
C PRO A 64 57.46 -28.09 -24.79
N ARG A 65 58.31 -27.15 -25.23
CA ARG A 65 59.68 -26.63 -24.99
C ARG A 65 59.77 -25.33 -25.81
N GLU A 66 60.60 -24.38 -25.37
CA GLU A 66 60.82 -23.02 -25.92
C GLU A 66 61.46 -22.94 -27.32
N ASP A 67 61.35 -21.77 -27.98
CA ASP A 67 62.29 -21.28 -28.99
C ASP A 67 62.59 -19.77 -28.86
N THR A 68 63.84 -19.44 -29.18
CA THR A 68 64.71 -18.28 -28.86
C THR A 68 64.73 -17.11 -29.86
N ALA A 69 65.15 -15.89 -29.42
CA ALA A 69 66.15 -15.03 -30.11
C ALA A 69 66.62 -13.77 -29.28
N PRO A 70 67.85 -13.22 -29.48
CA PRO A 70 68.60 -12.37 -28.52
C PRO A 70 69.11 -11.00 -29.13
N PRO A 71 70.28 -10.40 -28.77
CA PRO A 71 70.50 -9.39 -27.69
C PRO A 71 71.28 -8.10 -28.13
N ILE A 72 71.35 -7.01 -27.33
CA ILE A 72 72.45 -5.99 -27.39
C ILE A 72 72.79 -5.43 -25.99
N GLN A 73 74.11 -5.26 -25.76
CA GLN A 73 74.86 -4.88 -24.54
C GLN A 73 75.06 -3.37 -24.30
N GLY A 74 75.35 -3.00 -23.04
CA GLY A 74 76.41 -2.01 -22.73
C GLY A 74 76.22 -1.13 -21.47
N GLY A 75 77.10 -1.27 -20.46
CA GLY A 75 77.48 -0.18 -19.53
C GLY A 75 77.35 -0.47 -18.02
N LYS A 76 78.43 -0.25 -17.25
CA LYS A 76 78.66 -0.60 -15.82
C LYS A 76 78.44 0.59 -14.85
N GLY A 77 78.02 0.29 -13.60
CA GLY A 77 78.28 0.99 -12.29
C GLY A 77 77.76 2.44 -12.15
N ASP A 78 77.07 2.90 -11.10
CA ASP A 78 77.07 2.56 -9.67
C ASP A 78 75.70 2.80 -9.00
N GLU A 79 75.56 2.20 -7.82
CA GLU A 79 74.49 2.24 -6.81
C GLU A 79 73.45 3.37 -6.86
N PHE A 80 72.16 3.01 -6.98
CA PHE A 80 71.05 3.66 -6.28
C PHE A 80 69.87 2.69 -6.20
N ASN A 81 69.52 2.24 -5.00
CA ASN A 81 68.45 1.26 -4.78
C ASN A 81 67.08 1.97 -4.92
N VAL A 82 66.44 1.81 -6.08
CA VAL A 82 65.09 2.31 -6.36
C VAL A 82 64.18 1.11 -6.70
N THR A 83 63.50 0.60 -5.67
CA THR A 83 62.26 -0.17 -5.83
C THR A 83 61.17 0.75 -6.35
N ALA A 84 60.79 0.57 -7.62
CA ALA A 84 59.60 1.16 -8.21
C ALA A 84 58.32 0.50 -7.65
N PRO A 85 57.23 1.26 -7.47
CA PRO A 85 56.10 0.85 -6.66
C PRO A 85 55.16 -0.10 -7.41
N VAL A 86 54.72 -1.14 -6.69
CA VAL A 86 53.51 -1.89 -7.02
C VAL A 86 52.34 -0.91 -6.95
N VAL A 87 51.66 -0.73 -8.08
CA VAL A 87 50.44 0.07 -8.20
C VAL A 87 49.32 -0.63 -7.42
N ASN A 88 49.17 -0.26 -6.16
CA ASN A 88 47.94 -0.48 -5.41
C ASN A 88 46.90 0.52 -5.92
N GLN A 89 45.91 0.06 -6.66
CA GLN A 89 44.70 0.84 -6.93
C GLN A 89 43.96 1.07 -5.61
N SER A 90 44.27 2.20 -4.99
CA SER A 90 43.52 2.75 -3.87
C SER A 90 42.13 3.15 -4.36
N HIS A 91 41.12 2.39 -3.94
CA HIS A 91 39.75 2.91 -3.89
C HIS A 91 39.77 4.19 -3.05
N ARG A 92 39.52 5.33 -3.68
CA ARG A 92 39.15 6.58 -3.01
C ARG A 92 37.83 6.34 -2.27
N GLN A 93 37.92 5.86 -1.03
CA GLN A 93 36.86 6.03 -0.05
C GLN A 93 36.73 7.52 0.21
N ALA A 94 35.63 8.11 -0.25
CA ALA A 94 35.20 9.41 0.24
C ALA A 94 35.11 9.30 1.78
N LYS A 95 35.91 10.09 2.49
CA LYS A 95 35.76 10.30 3.93
C LYS A 95 34.40 10.96 4.14
N VAL A 96 33.36 10.13 4.29
CA VAL A 96 32.13 10.55 4.96
C VAL A 96 32.56 10.83 6.39
N LEU A 97 32.43 12.09 6.80
CA LEU A 97 32.66 12.53 8.16
C LEU A 97 31.54 11.92 9.02
N THR A 98 31.66 10.65 9.39
CA THR A 98 30.81 10.00 10.38
C THR A 98 31.12 10.63 11.72
N PHE A 99 30.34 11.65 12.10
CA PHE A 99 30.14 12.00 13.49
C PHE A 99 29.55 10.76 14.17
N GLU A 100 30.39 9.97 14.85
CA GLU A 100 29.93 8.97 15.79
C GLU A 100 29.34 9.68 17.01
N PHE A 101 28.07 10.07 16.90
CA PHE A 101 27.29 10.36 18.09
C PHE A 101 27.16 9.05 18.87
N SER A 102 27.70 9.01 20.08
CA SER A 102 27.50 7.87 20.99
C SER A 102 26.03 7.85 21.41
N ILE A 103 25.21 7.14 20.64
CA ILE A 103 23.78 7.03 20.88
C ILE A 103 23.57 6.23 22.18
N PRO A 104 22.92 6.81 23.22
CA PRO A 104 22.66 6.11 24.48
C PRO A 104 21.93 4.79 24.24
N ARG A 105 22.27 3.73 24.99
CA ARG A 105 21.61 2.41 24.87
C ARG A 105 20.09 2.47 25.01
N PHE A 106 19.54 3.46 25.72
CA PHE A 106 18.10 3.68 25.85
C PHE A 106 17.43 4.24 24.58
N LEU A 107 18.19 4.95 23.71
CA LEU A 107 17.68 5.49 22.45
C LEU A 107 17.71 4.47 21.31
N ARG A 108 18.47 3.37 21.42
CA ARG A 108 18.53 2.34 20.36
C ARG A 108 17.17 1.70 20.06
N PRO A 109 16.32 1.34 21.04
CA PRO A 109 14.95 0.90 20.79
C PRO A 109 14.09 1.99 20.14
N LEU A 110 14.26 3.25 20.53
CA LEU A 110 13.49 4.38 20.01
C LEU A 110 13.87 4.72 18.56
N ILE A 111 15.15 4.66 18.20
CA ILE A 111 15.64 4.87 16.84
C ILE A 111 15.26 3.70 15.94
N LYS A 112 15.30 2.48 16.48
CA LYS A 112 14.79 1.30 15.75
C LYS A 112 13.29 1.45 15.51
N PHE A 113 12.52 1.88 16.49
CA PHE A 113 11.09 2.19 16.31
C PHE A 113 10.88 3.32 15.30
N ALA A 114 11.67 4.40 15.36
CA ALA A 114 11.60 5.51 14.42
C ALA A 114 11.92 5.12 12.98
N SER A 115 12.80 4.14 12.76
CA SER A 115 13.05 3.58 11.43
C SER A 115 11.89 2.73 10.91
N PHE A 116 10.98 2.29 11.79
CA PHE A 116 9.76 1.56 11.43
C PHE A 116 8.54 2.49 11.27
N ILE A 117 8.61 3.74 11.73
CA ILE A 117 7.57 4.76 11.56
C ILE A 117 7.40 5.05 10.05
N GLY A 118 6.15 4.94 9.56
CA GLY A 118 5.85 5.17 8.14
C GLY A 118 4.54 4.51 7.67
N PRO A 119 4.37 3.18 7.77
CA PRO A 119 3.19 2.47 7.26
C PRO A 119 1.93 2.89 7.97
N GLY A 120 1.98 3.00 9.30
CA GLY A 120 0.86 3.40 10.14
C GLY A 120 0.44 4.82 9.86
N PHE A 121 1.38 5.72 9.57
CA PHE A 121 1.05 7.08 9.09
C PHE A 121 0.38 7.05 7.72
N LEU A 122 0.93 6.29 6.76
CA LEU A 122 0.35 6.16 5.42
C LEU A 122 -1.07 5.58 5.47
N ILE A 123 -1.31 4.62 6.37
CA ILE A 123 -2.64 4.05 6.60
C ILE A 123 -3.53 5.08 7.31
N ALA A 124 -3.06 5.77 8.35
CA ALA A 124 -3.83 6.78 9.09
C ALA A 124 -4.33 7.92 8.20
N VAL A 125 -3.60 8.28 7.14
CA VAL A 125 -4.01 9.30 6.15
C VAL A 125 -5.31 8.94 5.46
N ALA A 126 -5.52 7.65 5.14
CA ALA A 126 -6.78 7.21 4.54
C ALA A 126 -7.95 7.51 5.46
N TYR A 127 -7.75 7.52 6.78
CA TYR A 127 -8.79 7.80 7.76
C TYR A 127 -8.99 9.30 8.05
N ILE A 128 -8.30 10.20 7.33
CA ILE A 128 -8.38 11.65 7.49
C ILE A 128 -8.81 12.32 6.17
N ASP A 129 -9.57 11.61 5.33
CA ASP A 129 -9.98 12.09 4.00
C ASP A 129 -11.16 13.08 4.07
N PRO A 130 -11.43 13.85 2.99
CA PRO A 130 -12.58 14.76 2.95
C PRO A 130 -13.95 14.08 3.11
N GLY A 131 -14.04 12.78 2.83
CA GLY A 131 -15.24 11.97 3.05
C GLY A 131 -15.63 11.94 4.52
N ASN A 132 -14.67 11.65 5.40
CA ASN A 132 -14.87 11.65 6.85
C ASN A 132 -15.30 13.02 7.38
N TYR A 133 -14.81 14.11 6.78
CA TYR A 133 -15.14 15.47 7.23
C TYR A 133 -16.64 15.75 7.12
N ALA A 134 -17.27 15.32 6.02
CA ALA A 134 -18.70 15.54 5.82
C ALA A 134 -19.54 14.75 6.81
N THR A 135 -19.22 13.46 7.02
CA THR A 135 -19.98 12.60 7.92
C THR A 135 -19.80 13.01 9.38
N ASP A 136 -18.57 13.32 9.81
CA ASP A 136 -18.28 13.70 11.20
C ASP A 136 -18.84 15.09 11.53
N ALA A 137 -18.81 16.01 10.56
CA ALA A 137 -19.37 17.33 10.77
C ALA A 137 -20.91 17.33 10.78
N ALA A 138 -21.56 16.56 9.91
CA ALA A 138 -23.01 16.38 9.93
C ALA A 138 -23.46 15.75 11.26
N ALA A 139 -22.74 14.71 11.72
CA ALA A 139 -22.96 14.08 13.00
C ALA A 139 -22.82 15.05 14.18
N GLY A 140 -21.80 15.92 14.16
CA GLY A 140 -21.60 16.94 15.18
C GLY A 140 -22.70 18.00 15.19
N ALA A 141 -23.18 18.42 14.01
CA ALA A 141 -24.22 19.42 13.87
C ALA A 141 -25.57 18.96 14.46
N GLU A 142 -25.95 17.70 14.22
CA GLU A 142 -27.25 17.17 14.67
C GLU A 142 -27.20 16.60 16.09
N SER A 143 -26.17 15.80 16.41
CA SER A 143 -26.11 15.02 17.65
C SER A 143 -25.16 15.59 18.71
N ARG A 144 -24.64 16.81 18.49
CA ARG A 144 -23.64 17.48 19.34
C ARG A 144 -22.43 16.58 19.62
N TYR A 145 -22.36 15.95 20.79
CA TYR A 145 -21.26 15.09 21.23
C TYR A 145 -21.62 13.61 21.31
N ALA A 146 -22.89 13.24 21.11
CA ALA A 146 -23.37 11.88 21.36
C ALA A 146 -22.75 10.82 20.44
N LEU A 147 -22.34 11.22 19.22
CA LEU A 147 -21.75 10.33 18.22
C LEU A 147 -20.22 10.19 18.33
N LEU A 148 -19.56 10.89 19.28
CA LEU A 148 -18.13 10.67 19.57
C LEU A 148 -17.83 9.22 19.97
N PHE A 149 -18.76 8.57 20.69
CA PHE A 149 -18.67 7.14 20.99
C PHE A 149 -18.60 6.28 19.72
N VAL A 150 -19.36 6.63 18.68
CA VAL A 150 -19.38 5.88 17.41
C VAL A 150 -18.08 6.08 16.65
N VAL A 151 -17.55 7.31 16.61
CA VAL A 151 -16.22 7.61 16.04
C VAL A 151 -15.14 6.77 16.73
N LEU A 152 -15.16 6.70 18.07
CA LEU A 152 -14.21 5.88 18.83
C LEU A 152 -14.34 4.38 18.53
N MET A 153 -15.57 3.85 18.52
CA MET A 153 -15.82 2.44 18.20
C MET A 153 -15.44 2.08 16.77
N SER A 154 -15.76 2.96 15.82
CA SER A 154 -15.40 2.83 14.42
C SER A 154 -13.88 2.77 14.23
N ASN A 155 -13.14 3.67 14.90
CA ASN A 155 -11.68 3.63 14.87
C ASN A 155 -11.10 2.38 15.55
N LEU A 156 -11.74 1.87 16.60
CA LEU A 156 -11.33 0.61 17.22
C LEU A 156 -11.50 -0.57 16.26
N PHE A 157 -12.60 -0.61 15.49
CA PHE A 157 -12.80 -1.59 14.42
C PHE A 157 -11.77 -1.43 13.31
N ALA A 158 -11.44 -0.20 12.91
CA ALA A 158 -10.40 0.09 11.94
C ALA A 158 -9.04 -0.45 12.38
N VAL A 159 -8.60 -0.12 13.61
CA VAL A 159 -7.34 -0.61 14.19
C VAL A 159 -7.31 -2.14 14.23
N PHE A 160 -8.42 -2.77 14.63
CA PHE A 160 -8.52 -4.21 14.68
C PHE A 160 -8.41 -4.87 13.30
N LEU A 161 -9.18 -4.40 12.31
CA LEU A 161 -9.15 -4.92 10.94
C LEU A 161 -7.79 -4.67 10.26
N GLN A 162 -7.21 -3.49 10.46
CA GLN A 162 -5.87 -3.17 9.94
C GLN A 162 -4.78 -4.03 10.59
N SER A 163 -4.90 -4.35 11.88
CA SER A 163 -4.00 -5.30 12.56
C SER A 163 -4.10 -6.70 11.95
N LEU A 164 -5.30 -7.12 11.52
CA LEU A 164 -5.49 -8.36 10.79
C LEU A 164 -4.87 -8.30 9.38
N CYS A 165 -4.98 -7.17 8.68
CA CYS A 165 -4.32 -6.95 7.39
C CYS A 165 -2.80 -7.05 7.50
N ILE A 166 -2.20 -6.37 8.49
CA ILE A 166 -0.76 -6.43 8.76
C ILE A 166 -0.35 -7.88 9.06
N LYS A 167 -1.11 -8.59 9.89
CA LYS A 167 -0.83 -9.99 10.20
C LYS A 167 -0.89 -10.87 8.97
N LEU A 168 -1.91 -10.71 8.12
CA LEU A 168 -2.03 -11.44 6.85
C LEU A 168 -0.83 -11.17 5.94
N GLY A 169 -0.50 -9.90 5.71
CA GLY A 169 0.63 -9.47 4.88
C GLY A 169 1.98 -9.99 5.40
N THR A 170 2.18 -9.95 6.72
CA THR A 170 3.43 -10.38 7.33
C THR A 170 3.56 -11.91 7.33
N VAL A 171 2.51 -12.66 7.63
CA VAL A 171 2.58 -14.14 7.75
C VAL A 171 2.62 -14.79 6.38
N THR A 172 1.81 -14.33 5.43
CA THR A 172 1.73 -14.95 4.09
C THR A 172 2.80 -14.44 3.14
N GLY A 173 3.39 -13.27 3.42
CA GLY A 173 4.27 -12.57 2.48
C GLY A 173 3.52 -11.92 1.31
N LEU A 174 2.21 -12.11 1.22
CA LEU A 174 1.32 -11.65 0.16
C LEU A 174 0.34 -10.62 0.70
N SER A 175 0.03 -9.59 -0.09
CA SER A 175 -1.02 -8.63 0.19
C SER A 175 -2.40 -9.30 0.18
N LEU A 176 -3.42 -8.63 0.70
CA LEU A 176 -4.80 -9.12 0.66
C LEU A 176 -5.27 -9.35 -0.79
N ALA A 177 -4.88 -8.48 -1.72
CA ALA A 177 -5.20 -8.61 -3.14
C ALA A 177 -4.58 -9.86 -3.77
N GLU A 178 -3.30 -10.11 -3.49
CA GLU A 178 -2.58 -11.30 -3.96
C GLU A 178 -3.16 -12.58 -3.35
N ASN A 179 -3.50 -12.56 -2.06
CA ASN A 179 -4.14 -13.69 -1.38
C ASN A 179 -5.52 -14.02 -1.97
N CYS A 180 -6.31 -12.99 -2.30
CA CYS A 180 -7.59 -13.16 -2.99
C CYS A 180 -7.41 -13.86 -4.33
N ARG A 181 -6.42 -13.44 -5.12
CA ARG A 181 -6.14 -14.07 -6.42
C ARG A 181 -5.71 -15.53 -6.30
N GLU A 182 -4.81 -15.83 -5.37
CA GLU A 182 -4.21 -17.16 -5.25
C GLU A 182 -5.22 -18.21 -4.75
N HIS A 183 -6.14 -17.80 -3.86
CA HIS A 183 -6.99 -18.73 -3.14
C HIS A 183 -8.47 -18.70 -3.52
N LEU A 184 -8.93 -17.67 -4.23
CA LEU A 184 -10.33 -17.54 -4.66
C LEU A 184 -10.49 -17.94 -6.13
N PRO A 185 -11.65 -18.49 -6.54
CA PRO A 185 -11.94 -18.75 -7.94
C PRO A 185 -11.96 -17.44 -8.75
N LYS A 186 -11.55 -17.52 -10.02
CA LYS A 186 -11.36 -16.36 -10.92
C LYS A 186 -12.59 -15.43 -10.98
N TRP A 187 -13.81 -15.98 -10.96
CA TRP A 187 -15.04 -15.19 -10.99
C TRP A 187 -15.21 -14.31 -9.75
N MET A 188 -14.91 -14.84 -8.55
CA MET A 188 -15.04 -14.11 -7.30
C MET A 188 -13.91 -13.09 -7.14
N ASN A 189 -12.69 -13.44 -7.58
CA ASN A 189 -11.58 -12.49 -7.63
C ASN A 189 -11.90 -11.31 -8.57
N MET A 190 -12.49 -11.56 -9.74
CA MET A 190 -12.89 -10.50 -10.67
C MET A 190 -14.02 -9.63 -10.10
N ALA A 191 -15.02 -10.22 -9.44
CA ALA A 191 -16.08 -9.47 -8.77
C ALA A 191 -15.50 -8.56 -7.66
N LEU A 192 -14.60 -9.08 -6.83
CA LEU A 192 -13.91 -8.31 -5.79
C LEU A 192 -13.02 -7.22 -6.38
N TYR A 193 -12.39 -7.46 -7.53
CA TYR A 193 -11.59 -6.46 -8.24
C TYR A 193 -12.45 -5.28 -8.68
N ILE A 194 -13.60 -5.54 -9.32
CA ILE A 194 -14.53 -4.49 -9.76
C ILE A 194 -15.04 -3.68 -8.56
N LEU A 195 -15.41 -4.36 -7.46
CA LEU A 195 -15.82 -3.70 -6.22
C LEU A 195 -14.70 -2.84 -5.63
N ALA A 196 -13.47 -3.36 -5.57
CA ALA A 196 -12.33 -2.62 -5.03
C ALA A 196 -11.96 -1.38 -5.89
N GLU A 197 -11.97 -1.50 -7.22
CA GLU A 197 -11.77 -0.35 -8.11
C GLU A 197 -12.91 0.66 -8.00
N SER A 198 -14.17 0.21 -7.82
CA SER A 198 -15.28 1.13 -7.59
C SER A 198 -15.13 1.91 -6.28
N ALA A 199 -14.58 1.29 -5.22
CA ALA A 199 -14.27 1.98 -3.97
C ALA A 199 -13.17 3.04 -4.17
N ILE A 200 -12.14 2.75 -4.97
CA ILE A 200 -11.07 3.70 -5.31
C ILE A 200 -11.67 4.90 -6.05
N VAL A 201 -12.51 4.67 -7.07
CA VAL A 201 -13.15 5.75 -7.82
C VAL A 201 -14.06 6.58 -6.93
N ALA A 202 -14.84 5.97 -6.04
CA ALA A 202 -15.69 6.69 -5.10
C ALA A 202 -14.87 7.54 -4.09
N THR A 203 -13.76 7.01 -3.58
CA THR A 203 -12.84 7.80 -2.74
C THR A 203 -12.21 8.96 -3.52
N ASP A 204 -11.78 8.73 -4.76
CA ASP A 204 -11.17 9.75 -5.60
C ASP A 204 -12.18 10.86 -5.96
N ILE A 205 -13.47 10.54 -6.12
CA ILE A 205 -14.55 11.53 -6.24
C ILE A 205 -14.63 12.40 -4.98
N ALA A 206 -14.68 11.80 -3.79
CA ALA A 206 -14.73 12.56 -2.53
C ALA A 206 -13.51 13.49 -2.38
N GLU A 207 -12.34 13.05 -2.82
CA GLU A 207 -11.10 13.83 -2.81
C GLU A 207 -11.10 14.99 -3.82
N VAL A 208 -11.55 14.76 -5.06
CA VAL A 208 -11.73 15.82 -6.08
C VAL A 208 -12.69 16.88 -5.56
N ILE A 209 -13.82 16.45 -5.00
CA ILE A 209 -14.84 17.36 -4.45
C ILE A 209 -14.26 18.14 -3.27
N GLY A 210 -13.63 17.48 -2.30
CA GLY A 210 -13.01 18.14 -1.16
C GLY A 210 -11.95 19.17 -1.56
N SER A 211 -11.10 18.81 -2.53
CA SER A 211 -10.07 19.69 -3.09
C SER A 211 -10.70 20.89 -3.83
N ALA A 212 -11.73 20.67 -4.65
CA ALA A 212 -12.43 21.75 -5.35
C ALA A 212 -13.14 22.71 -4.38
N ILE A 213 -13.77 22.17 -3.32
CA ILE A 213 -14.38 22.96 -2.25
C ILE A 213 -13.30 23.78 -1.53
N SER A 214 -12.19 23.17 -1.12
CA SER A 214 -11.10 23.88 -0.44
C SER A 214 -10.51 25.02 -1.28
N LEU A 215 -10.30 24.81 -2.58
CA LEU A 215 -9.81 25.84 -3.51
C LEU A 215 -10.82 26.97 -3.71
N ASN A 216 -12.12 26.63 -3.76
CA ASN A 216 -13.18 27.64 -3.79
C ASN A 216 -13.20 28.49 -2.53
N LEU A 217 -13.01 27.89 -1.36
CA LEU A 217 -13.00 28.59 -0.08
C LEU A 217 -11.75 29.47 0.10
N LEU A 218 -10.57 28.98 -0.27
CA LEU A 218 -9.29 29.66 -0.06
C LEU A 218 -8.97 30.72 -1.12
N LEU A 219 -9.14 30.38 -2.40
CA LEU A 219 -8.71 31.20 -3.54
C LEU A 219 -9.88 31.80 -4.31
N LYS A 220 -11.13 31.54 -3.89
CA LYS A 220 -12.37 31.98 -4.59
C LYS A 220 -12.44 31.51 -6.04
N VAL A 221 -11.79 30.39 -6.35
CA VAL A 221 -11.77 29.77 -7.69
C VAL A 221 -13.12 29.06 -7.95
N PRO A 222 -13.74 29.19 -9.13
CA PRO A 222 -15.00 28.49 -9.42
C PRO A 222 -14.87 26.97 -9.31
N LEU A 223 -15.93 26.29 -8.85
CA LEU A 223 -15.91 24.85 -8.52
C LEU A 223 -15.43 23.96 -9.66
N VAL A 224 -15.86 24.27 -10.90
CA VAL A 224 -15.43 23.57 -12.11
C VAL A 224 -13.92 23.68 -12.31
N ALA A 225 -13.36 24.88 -12.16
CA ALA A 225 -11.92 25.08 -12.26
C ALA A 225 -11.19 24.42 -11.09
N GLY A 226 -11.76 24.42 -9.87
CA GLY A 226 -11.23 23.69 -8.73
C GLY A 226 -11.10 22.19 -8.99
N CYS A 227 -12.11 21.57 -9.62
CA CYS A 227 -12.05 20.17 -10.02
C CYS A 227 -10.93 19.89 -11.04
N VAL A 228 -10.71 20.80 -12.00
CA VAL A 228 -9.63 20.65 -13.00
C VAL A 228 -8.26 20.88 -12.37
N ILE A 229 -8.11 21.90 -11.52
CA ILE A 229 -6.85 22.19 -10.79
C ILE A 229 -6.49 21.05 -9.85
N SER A 230 -7.47 20.26 -9.39
CA SER A 230 -7.20 19.06 -8.60
C SER A 230 -6.29 18.04 -9.32
N LEU A 231 -6.09 18.13 -10.65
CA LEU A 231 -5.11 17.35 -11.42
C LEU A 231 -3.64 17.70 -11.11
N VAL A 232 -3.39 18.85 -10.49
CA VAL A 232 -2.03 19.26 -10.12
C VAL A 232 -1.41 18.28 -9.12
N ASP A 233 -2.22 17.56 -8.34
CA ASP A 233 -1.76 16.50 -7.46
C ASP A 233 -1.06 15.35 -8.20
N VAL A 234 -1.44 15.08 -9.45
CA VAL A 234 -0.79 14.10 -10.33
C VAL A 234 0.63 14.55 -10.65
N LEU A 235 0.84 15.86 -10.82
CA LEU A 235 2.18 16.43 -11.00
C LEU A 235 3.04 16.24 -9.75
N ILE A 236 2.45 16.42 -8.56
CA ILE A 236 3.13 16.13 -7.29
C ILE A 236 3.54 14.65 -7.25
N LEU A 237 2.63 13.74 -7.57
CA LEU A 237 2.92 12.30 -7.63
C LEU A 237 4.01 11.97 -8.66
N LEU A 238 4.03 12.66 -9.80
CA LEU A 238 5.06 12.50 -10.84
C LEU A 238 6.44 12.96 -10.36
N ILE A 239 6.51 14.05 -9.57
CA ILE A 239 7.77 14.56 -9.00
C ILE A 239 8.35 13.56 -7.99
N PHE A 240 7.50 12.92 -7.19
CA PHE A 240 7.95 11.95 -6.18
C PHE A 240 8.15 10.53 -6.73
N TYR A 241 7.50 10.16 -7.84
CA TYR A 241 7.67 8.86 -8.45
C TYR A 241 9.00 8.74 -9.20
N ARG A 242 10.01 8.17 -8.52
CA ARG A 242 11.24 7.68 -9.16
C ARG A 242 11.15 6.16 -9.38
N PRO A 243 11.02 5.67 -10.64
CA PRO A 243 10.87 4.25 -10.96
C PRO A 243 12.10 3.37 -10.66
N HIS A 244 13.24 3.96 -10.28
CA HIS A 244 14.46 3.22 -9.97
C HIS A 244 15.02 3.60 -8.60
N GLY A 245 14.93 2.67 -7.66
CA GLY A 245 15.99 2.43 -6.70
C GLY A 245 15.72 2.84 -5.25
N ALA A 246 15.88 1.85 -4.38
CA ALA A 246 16.17 1.94 -2.95
C ALA A 246 15.06 2.47 -2.02
N MET A 247 15.03 1.88 -0.81
CA MET A 247 14.22 2.25 0.36
C MET A 247 14.14 3.76 0.63
N TRP A 248 15.12 4.53 0.15
CA TRP A 248 15.15 5.99 0.26
C TRP A 248 13.94 6.66 -0.41
N GLY A 249 13.50 6.20 -1.58
CA GLY A 249 12.33 6.76 -2.26
C GLY A 249 11.03 6.55 -1.48
N LEU A 250 10.83 5.32 -0.96
CA LEU A 250 9.68 4.98 -0.11
C LEU A 250 9.69 5.80 1.19
N ARG A 251 10.85 5.93 1.85
CA ARG A 251 10.96 6.69 3.10
C ARG A 251 10.74 8.19 2.89
N ALA A 252 11.33 8.78 1.85
CA ALA A 252 11.10 10.19 1.51
C ALA A 252 9.62 10.48 1.25
N PHE A 253 8.95 9.55 0.58
CA PHE A 253 7.53 9.58 0.34
C PHE A 253 6.70 9.46 1.65
N GLU A 254 7.01 8.51 2.52
CA GLU A 254 6.36 8.38 3.85
C GLU A 254 6.52 9.67 4.68
N PHE A 255 7.70 10.30 4.66
CA PHE A 255 7.94 11.59 5.34
C PHE A 255 7.13 12.74 4.76
N PHE A 256 6.98 12.81 3.43
CA PHE A 256 6.15 13.81 2.77
C PHE A 256 4.68 13.69 3.21
N VAL A 257 4.15 12.46 3.21
CA VAL A 257 2.78 12.21 3.67
C VAL A 257 2.63 12.53 5.16
N MET A 258 3.60 12.15 5.99
CA MET A 258 3.62 12.47 7.42
C MET A 258 3.56 14.01 7.66
N PHE A 259 4.26 14.79 6.85
CA PHE A 259 4.22 16.25 6.92
C PHE A 259 2.81 16.81 6.64
N LEU A 260 2.11 16.26 5.63
CA LEU A 260 0.72 16.66 5.32
C LEU A 260 -0.23 16.36 6.48
N VAL A 261 -0.13 15.17 7.09
CA VAL A 261 -0.96 14.77 8.25
C VAL A 261 -0.72 15.69 9.45
N ILE A 262 0.55 15.96 9.76
CA ILE A 262 0.91 16.87 10.85
C ILE A 262 0.32 18.27 10.57
N GLY A 263 0.36 18.74 9.32
CA GLY A 263 -0.29 19.99 8.91
C GLY A 263 -1.78 20.01 9.23
N VAL A 264 -2.52 18.94 8.90
CA VAL A 264 -3.95 18.80 9.23
C VAL A 264 -4.19 18.83 10.74
N VAL A 265 -3.40 18.06 11.50
CA VAL A 265 -3.51 17.98 12.96
C VAL A 265 -3.26 19.36 13.61
N ILE A 266 -2.23 20.08 13.17
CA ILE A 266 -1.93 21.44 13.64
C ILE A 266 -3.12 22.37 13.35
N CYS A 267 -3.71 22.29 12.16
CA CYS A 267 -4.88 23.09 11.80
C CYS A 267 -6.05 22.87 12.77
N PHE A 268 -6.37 21.61 13.10
CA PHE A 268 -7.44 21.31 14.07
C PHE A 268 -7.08 21.64 15.51
N CYS A 269 -5.82 21.49 15.92
CA CYS A 269 -5.36 21.97 17.23
C CYS A 269 -5.60 23.48 17.38
N ILE A 270 -5.29 24.27 16.34
CA ILE A 270 -5.53 25.72 16.35
C ILE A 270 -7.03 26.00 16.41
N GLN A 271 -7.86 25.32 15.60
CA GLN A 271 -9.32 25.51 15.62
C GLN A 271 -9.94 25.18 16.99
N LEU A 272 -9.56 24.05 17.59
CA LEU A 272 -10.01 23.66 18.92
C LEU A 272 -9.58 24.68 19.99
N SER A 273 -8.37 25.22 19.88
CA SER A 273 -7.89 26.25 20.83
C SER A 273 -8.64 27.58 20.72
N LEU A 274 -9.27 27.87 19.58
CA LEU A 274 -10.08 29.07 19.39
C LEU A 274 -11.50 28.92 19.98
N ILE A 275 -11.96 27.69 20.25
CA ILE A 275 -13.26 27.41 20.86
C ILE A 275 -13.15 27.56 22.38
N LYS A 276 -13.61 28.69 22.92
CA LYS A 276 -13.42 29.04 24.35
C LYS A 276 -14.52 28.58 25.31
N GLU A 277 -15.71 28.21 24.82
CA GLU A 277 -16.90 28.03 25.68
C GLU A 277 -17.32 26.57 25.94
N GLN A 278 -16.59 25.57 25.45
CA GLN A 278 -17.02 24.18 25.62
C GLN A 278 -16.45 23.53 26.88
N SER A 279 -17.33 22.95 27.70
CA SER A 279 -16.94 22.15 28.86
C SER A 279 -16.27 20.85 28.40
N VAL A 280 -14.99 20.69 28.74
CA VAL A 280 -14.21 19.48 28.49
C VAL A 280 -14.93 18.22 29.01
N GLY A 281 -15.65 18.33 30.14
CA GLY A 281 -16.43 17.24 30.72
C GLY A 281 -17.59 16.77 29.83
N MET A 282 -18.20 17.65 29.03
CA MET A 282 -19.27 17.30 28.08
C MET A 282 -18.71 16.51 26.88
N VAL A 283 -17.53 16.89 26.40
CA VAL A 283 -16.84 16.17 25.32
C VAL A 283 -16.45 14.77 25.77
N PHE A 284 -15.86 14.62 26.97
CA PHE A 284 -15.53 13.30 27.51
C PHE A 284 -16.76 12.43 27.77
N ARG A 285 -17.89 13.04 28.17
CA ARG A 285 -19.17 12.32 28.27
C ARG A 285 -19.69 11.84 26.92
N GLY A 286 -19.36 12.52 25.81
CA GLY A 286 -19.72 12.09 24.47
C GLY A 286 -19.06 10.77 24.02
N TYR A 287 -17.91 10.42 24.62
CA TYR A 287 -17.27 9.12 24.41
C TYR A 287 -17.91 7.97 25.20
N LEU A 288 -18.91 8.24 26.04
CA LEU A 288 -19.69 7.21 26.70
C LEU A 288 -20.88 6.80 25.83
N PRO A 289 -21.30 5.52 25.88
CA PRO A 289 -22.45 5.07 25.11
C PRO A 289 -23.70 5.84 25.54
N SER A 290 -24.43 6.38 24.55
CA SER A 290 -25.65 7.14 24.77
C SER A 290 -26.80 6.54 23.96
N ALA A 291 -28.03 6.64 24.49
CA ALA A 291 -29.23 6.15 23.80
C ALA A 291 -29.51 6.92 22.49
N ALA A 292 -28.95 8.13 22.34
CA ALA A 292 -29.05 8.94 21.14
C ALA A 292 -28.40 8.30 19.90
N VAL A 293 -27.49 7.34 20.08
CA VAL A 293 -26.90 6.56 18.98
C VAL A 293 -27.95 5.71 18.25
N VAL A 294 -28.99 5.28 18.96
CA VAL A 294 -30.00 4.33 18.45
C VAL A 294 -31.33 5.01 18.15
N GLN A 295 -31.53 6.27 18.55
CA GLN A 295 -32.79 6.99 18.38
C GLN A 295 -32.76 7.89 17.13
N GLY A 296 -33.87 7.92 16.38
CA GLY A 296 -34.06 8.82 15.23
C GLY A 296 -33.08 8.57 14.08
N SER A 297 -32.49 9.65 13.57
CA SER A 297 -31.44 9.70 12.54
C SER A 297 -30.06 9.20 13.03
N GLY A 298 -29.92 8.95 14.34
CA GLY A 298 -28.64 8.53 14.95
C GLY A 298 -28.09 7.23 14.35
N ILE A 299 -28.95 6.29 13.95
CA ILE A 299 -28.52 5.05 13.28
C ILE A 299 -27.92 5.35 11.91
N TYR A 300 -28.56 6.23 11.12
CA TYR A 300 -28.07 6.63 9.80
C TYR A 300 -26.70 7.30 9.91
N GLN A 301 -26.54 8.27 10.82
CA GLN A 301 -25.27 8.95 11.06
C GLN A 301 -24.20 8.00 11.59
N SER A 302 -24.57 7.08 12.48
CA SER A 302 -23.63 6.08 13.01
C SER A 302 -23.12 5.14 11.91
N CYS A 303 -24.02 4.71 11.01
CA CYS A 303 -23.64 3.91 9.86
C CYS A 303 -22.78 4.70 8.87
N GLY A 304 -23.08 5.99 8.67
CA GLY A 304 -22.28 6.92 7.86
C GLY A 304 -20.85 7.07 8.40
N ILE A 305 -20.70 7.34 9.70
CA ILE A 305 -19.40 7.42 10.37
C ILE A 305 -18.64 6.10 10.24
N LEU A 306 -19.30 4.96 10.47
CA LEU A 306 -18.67 3.65 10.37
C LEU A 306 -18.16 3.38 8.94
N GLY A 307 -18.99 3.65 7.94
CA GLY A 307 -18.66 3.43 6.52
C GLY A 307 -17.57 4.35 5.99
N ALA A 308 -17.59 5.63 6.40
CA ALA A 308 -16.57 6.60 6.04
C ALA A 308 -15.23 6.28 6.71
N THR A 309 -15.25 5.94 8.01
CA THR A 309 -14.01 5.61 8.74
C THR A 309 -13.37 4.35 8.18
N VAL A 310 -14.08 3.23 8.07
CA VAL A 310 -13.48 1.96 7.65
C VAL A 310 -13.46 1.86 6.12
N MET A 311 -12.44 2.45 5.51
CA MET A 311 -12.30 2.42 4.05
C MET A 311 -11.83 1.06 3.51
N PRO A 312 -12.46 0.51 2.47
CA PRO A 312 -12.07 -0.79 1.91
C PRO A 312 -10.66 -0.79 1.28
N HIS A 313 -10.29 0.28 0.57
CA HIS A 313 -9.00 0.36 -0.12
C HIS A 313 -7.83 0.45 0.87
N SER A 314 -8.04 1.03 2.06
CA SER A 314 -7.00 1.13 3.09
C SER A 314 -6.67 -0.23 3.70
N LEU A 315 -7.58 -1.21 3.68
CA LEU A 315 -7.32 -2.59 4.12
C LEU A 315 -6.33 -3.30 3.19
N PHE A 316 -6.46 -3.09 1.88
CA PHE A 316 -5.48 -3.60 0.92
C PHE A 316 -4.11 -2.96 1.15
N LEU A 317 -4.07 -1.64 1.29
CA LEU A 317 -2.85 -0.90 1.60
C LEU A 317 -2.16 -1.43 2.86
N GLY A 318 -2.90 -1.57 3.97
CA GLY A 318 -2.32 -2.03 5.25
C GLY A 318 -1.71 -3.42 5.21
N SER A 319 -2.17 -4.28 4.29
CA SER A 319 -1.58 -5.61 4.09
C SER A 319 -0.25 -5.60 3.31
N GLY A 320 -0.05 -4.66 2.38
CA GLY A 320 1.17 -4.65 1.54
C GLY A 320 2.25 -3.66 1.97
N THR A 321 1.92 -2.59 2.72
CA THR A 321 2.92 -1.62 3.20
C THR A 321 3.96 -2.22 4.16
N VAL A 322 3.68 -3.41 4.71
CA VAL A 322 4.59 -4.16 5.59
C VAL A 322 5.58 -5.02 4.79
N GLN A 323 5.28 -5.38 3.54
CA GLN A 323 6.12 -6.26 2.73
C GLN A 323 7.54 -5.72 2.48
N PRO A 324 7.75 -4.42 2.14
CA PRO A 324 9.09 -3.88 1.93
C PRO A 324 9.97 -3.98 3.18
N ARG A 325 9.38 -3.77 4.37
CA ARG A 325 10.07 -3.87 5.67
C ARG A 325 10.48 -5.30 6.00
N LEU A 326 9.66 -6.27 5.60
CA LEU A 326 9.93 -7.68 5.79
C LEU A 326 11.12 -8.12 4.91
N ARG A 327 11.12 -7.69 3.65
CA ARG A 327 12.23 -7.93 2.71
C ARG A 327 13.53 -7.28 3.18
N GLU A 328 13.49 -6.05 3.71
CA GLU A 328 14.67 -5.37 4.27
C GLU A 328 15.25 -6.14 5.47
N TYR A 329 14.39 -6.64 6.37
CA TYR A 329 14.83 -7.42 7.51
C TYR A 329 15.52 -8.74 7.10
N ASP A 330 14.96 -9.43 6.11
CA ASP A 330 15.52 -10.69 5.61
C ASP A 330 16.82 -10.47 4.82
N ALA A 331 16.89 -9.42 3.99
CA ALA A 331 18.08 -9.04 3.24
C ALA A 331 19.24 -8.63 4.16
N GLY A 332 18.96 -7.90 5.25
CA GLY A 332 19.98 -7.43 6.19
C GLY A 332 20.59 -8.52 7.11
N LYS A 333 19.99 -9.71 7.17
CA LYS A 333 20.43 -10.82 8.04
C LYS A 333 20.96 -12.05 7.28
N ALA A 334 21.16 -11.95 5.96
CA ALA A 334 21.64 -13.05 5.12
C ALA A 334 20.82 -14.36 5.27
N HIS A 335 19.51 -14.25 5.45
CA HIS A 335 18.62 -15.42 5.56
C HIS A 335 17.89 -15.73 4.25
N VAL A 336 17.95 -14.83 3.26
CA VAL A 336 17.47 -15.05 1.89
C VAL A 336 18.33 -14.18 0.97
N ASP A 337 18.97 -14.77 -0.05
CA ASP A 337 19.56 -13.97 -1.12
C ASP A 337 18.44 -13.21 -1.84
N PRO A 338 18.52 -11.88 -1.99
CA PRO A 338 17.53 -11.10 -2.74
C PRO A 338 17.43 -11.52 -4.22
N ALA A 339 18.35 -12.37 -4.68
CA ALA A 339 18.45 -12.91 -6.03
C ALA A 339 18.08 -14.41 -6.15
N ALA A 340 17.68 -15.10 -5.07
CA ALA A 340 17.12 -16.47 -5.16
C ALA A 340 15.63 -16.47 -5.57
N GLY A 341 15.20 -15.42 -6.29
CA GLY A 341 13.96 -15.40 -7.03
C GLY A 341 14.22 -15.96 -8.41
N ASP A 342 14.13 -17.29 -8.55
CA ASP A 342 13.53 -17.81 -9.78
C ASP A 342 12.16 -17.13 -9.90
N GLU A 343 11.82 -16.57 -11.06
CA GLU A 343 10.59 -15.78 -11.30
C GLU A 343 9.29 -16.50 -10.86
N ASP A 344 9.37 -17.80 -10.57
CA ASP A 344 8.26 -18.68 -10.19
C ASP A 344 8.14 -19.01 -8.68
N THR A 345 9.02 -18.54 -7.79
CA THR A 345 8.89 -18.82 -6.34
C THR A 345 8.38 -17.60 -5.53
N PRO A 346 7.18 -17.66 -4.93
CA PRO A 346 6.67 -16.55 -4.12
C PRO A 346 7.51 -16.36 -2.86
N TYR A 347 7.94 -15.13 -2.59
CA TYR A 347 8.70 -14.75 -1.39
C TYR A 347 8.00 -15.26 -0.12
N ARG A 348 8.72 -16.07 0.66
CA ARG A 348 8.26 -16.57 1.97
C ARG A 348 9.10 -15.97 3.09
N PRO A 349 8.48 -15.25 4.03
CA PRO A 349 9.23 -14.53 5.06
C PRO A 349 9.74 -15.43 6.19
N SER A 350 10.88 -15.05 6.78
CA SER A 350 11.44 -15.74 7.95
C SER A 350 10.59 -15.53 9.21
N ILE A 351 10.49 -16.55 10.08
CA ILE A 351 9.76 -16.49 11.35
C ILE A 351 10.26 -15.37 12.29
N GLN A 352 11.57 -15.07 12.24
CA GLN A 352 12.16 -14.01 13.07
C GLN A 352 11.76 -12.61 12.56
N ALA A 353 11.72 -12.45 11.23
CA ALA A 353 11.26 -11.25 10.58
C ALA A 353 9.78 -11.02 10.86
N ILE A 354 8.96 -12.08 10.73
CA ILE A 354 7.53 -12.04 11.03
C ILE A 354 7.27 -11.56 12.45
N ARG A 355 7.88 -12.20 13.46
CA ARG A 355 7.63 -11.84 14.87
C ARG A 355 8.09 -10.43 15.21
N SER A 356 9.18 -9.96 14.59
CA SER A 356 9.71 -8.62 14.83
C SER A 356 8.86 -7.56 14.13
N CYS A 357 8.71 -7.66 12.80
CA CYS A 357 8.00 -6.69 11.98
C CYS A 357 6.53 -6.61 12.36
N MET A 358 5.84 -7.73 12.58
CA MET A 358 4.43 -7.73 12.99
C MET A 358 4.21 -6.95 14.28
N LYS A 359 5.04 -7.14 15.31
CA LYS A 359 4.89 -6.43 16.59
C LYS A 359 5.09 -4.93 16.41
N TYR A 360 6.16 -4.52 15.73
CA TYR A 360 6.45 -3.10 15.53
C TYR A 360 5.40 -2.43 14.63
N SER A 361 5.00 -3.08 13.53
CA SER A 361 3.98 -2.54 12.61
C SER A 361 2.60 -2.45 13.26
N ILE A 362 2.18 -3.43 14.07
CA ILE A 362 0.88 -3.33 14.78
C ILE A 362 0.91 -2.21 15.82
N VAL A 363 2.00 -2.08 16.59
CA VAL A 363 2.12 -1.01 17.60
C VAL A 363 2.14 0.37 16.92
N GLU A 364 2.90 0.52 15.84
CA GLU A 364 2.99 1.79 15.09
C GLU A 364 1.66 2.14 14.43
N LEU A 365 0.99 1.19 13.76
CA LEU A 365 -0.37 1.36 13.24
C LEU A 365 -1.34 1.79 14.34
N THR A 366 -1.37 1.07 15.46
CA THR A 366 -2.30 1.35 16.56
C THR A 366 -2.09 2.75 17.11
N LEU A 367 -0.83 3.15 17.34
CA LEU A 367 -0.50 4.49 17.80
C LEU A 367 -0.89 5.55 16.77
N SER A 368 -0.63 5.33 15.48
CA SER A 368 -0.94 6.29 14.43
C SER A 368 -2.45 6.50 14.25
N LEU A 369 -3.25 5.43 14.18
CA LEU A 369 -4.72 5.54 14.04
C LEU A 369 -5.37 6.09 15.33
N PHE A 370 -4.88 5.69 16.50
CA PHE A 370 -5.44 6.18 17.76
C PHE A 370 -5.06 7.63 18.06
N THR A 371 -3.86 8.07 17.66
CA THR A 371 -3.38 9.42 17.96
C THR A 371 -3.80 10.43 16.90
N PHE A 372 -3.73 10.10 15.61
CA PHE A 372 -3.98 11.06 14.53
C PHE A 372 -5.38 10.93 13.95
N ALA A 373 -5.79 9.74 13.54
CA ALA A 373 -7.11 9.56 12.90
C ALA A 373 -8.26 9.83 13.88
N LEU A 374 -8.23 9.21 15.08
CA LEU A 374 -9.23 9.49 16.12
C LEU A 374 -9.25 10.96 16.50
N PHE A 375 -8.08 11.57 16.68
CA PHE A 375 -7.99 12.98 17.06
C PHE A 375 -8.63 13.87 16.02
N VAL A 376 -8.31 13.68 14.73
CA VAL A 376 -8.86 14.52 13.67
C VAL A 376 -10.37 14.32 13.52
N ASN A 377 -10.84 13.07 13.47
CA ASN A 377 -12.28 12.77 13.33
C ASN A 377 -13.08 13.32 14.52
N SER A 378 -12.58 13.14 15.74
CA SER A 378 -13.19 13.74 16.93
C SER A 378 -13.11 15.26 16.93
N ALA A 379 -12.00 15.85 16.47
CA ALA A 379 -11.85 17.31 16.39
C ALA A 379 -12.86 17.92 15.42
N ILE A 380 -13.06 17.32 14.24
CA ILE A 380 -14.05 17.75 13.26
C ILE A 380 -15.44 17.74 13.88
N LEU A 381 -15.83 16.64 14.51
CA LEU A 381 -17.14 16.50 15.15
C LEU A 381 -17.32 17.54 16.27
N ILE A 382 -16.30 17.73 17.13
CA ILE A 382 -16.36 18.71 18.22
C ILE A 382 -16.48 20.15 17.69
N VAL A 383 -15.70 20.49 16.67
CA VAL A 383 -15.71 21.81 16.01
C VAL A 383 -17.07 22.07 15.37
N ALA A 384 -17.60 21.09 14.64
CA ALA A 384 -18.93 21.18 14.05
C ALA A 384 -20.01 21.31 15.13
N ALA A 385 -19.99 20.47 16.17
CA ALA A 385 -20.92 20.56 17.29
C ALA A 385 -20.87 21.90 18.03
N ALA A 386 -19.68 22.49 18.17
CA ALA A 386 -19.54 23.77 18.84
C ALA A 386 -20.07 24.94 18.01
N ALA A 387 -19.97 24.87 16.67
CA ALA A 387 -20.34 25.96 15.77
C ALA A 387 -21.76 25.81 15.16
N LEU A 388 -22.26 24.58 15.01
CA LEU A 388 -23.48 24.25 14.26
C LEU A 388 -24.63 23.75 15.15
N TYR A 389 -24.37 23.29 16.37
CA TYR A 389 -25.43 22.71 17.18
C TYR A 389 -26.45 23.76 17.63
N GLY A 390 -27.73 23.53 17.33
CA GLY A 390 -28.84 24.40 17.73
C GLY A 390 -29.17 25.53 16.75
N THR A 391 -28.50 25.61 15.59
CA THR A 391 -28.88 26.56 14.52
C THR A 391 -29.88 25.91 13.55
N PRO A 392 -30.99 26.60 13.19
CA PRO A 392 -31.98 26.07 12.27
C PRO A 392 -31.38 25.91 10.87
N GLY A 393 -31.45 24.70 10.30
CA GLY A 393 -30.91 24.35 8.99
C GLY A 393 -29.49 23.77 8.99
N ALA A 394 -28.83 23.68 10.16
CA ALA A 394 -27.43 23.23 10.24
C ALA A 394 -27.22 21.71 10.17
N ALA A 395 -28.26 20.90 10.36
CA ALA A 395 -28.18 19.45 10.19
C ALA A 395 -27.81 19.05 8.73
N ASN A 396 -28.13 19.91 7.76
CA ASN A 396 -27.78 19.73 6.34
C ASN A 396 -26.60 20.62 5.92
N ALA A 397 -25.80 21.14 6.86
CA ALA A 397 -24.73 22.07 6.51
C ALA A 397 -23.60 21.36 5.75
N ASP A 398 -23.48 21.66 4.47
CA ASP A 398 -22.35 21.27 3.63
C ASP A 398 -21.02 21.78 4.19
N LEU A 399 -19.89 21.30 3.64
CA LEU A 399 -18.55 21.83 3.93
C LEU A 399 -18.45 23.36 3.77
N PHE A 400 -19.24 23.96 2.88
CA PHE A 400 -19.36 25.42 2.75
C PHE A 400 -20.01 26.08 3.96
N GLY A 401 -21.08 25.48 4.49
CA GLY A 401 -21.79 25.97 5.67
C GLY A 401 -20.88 25.91 6.89
N ILE A 402 -20.14 24.82 7.06
CA ILE A 402 -19.16 24.67 8.14
C ILE A 402 -18.10 25.78 8.07
N TYR A 403 -17.50 26.00 6.89
CA TYR A 403 -16.53 27.07 6.70
C TYR A 403 -17.11 28.45 7.07
N GLN A 404 -18.31 28.76 6.58
CA GLN A 404 -18.94 30.06 6.82
C GLN A 404 -19.25 30.28 8.30
N LEU A 405 -19.78 29.25 8.97
CA LEU A 405 -20.11 29.32 10.39
C LEU A 405 -18.84 29.40 11.25
N LEU A 406 -17.77 28.66 10.93
CA LEU A 406 -16.49 28.82 11.61
C LEU A 406 -15.91 30.23 11.42
N SER A 407 -16.02 30.78 10.21
CA SER A 407 -15.56 32.14 9.91
C SER A 407 -16.35 33.21 10.65
N GLN A 408 -17.64 33.01 10.89
CA GLN A 408 -18.53 33.99 11.52
C GLN A 408 -18.57 33.86 13.05
N SER A 409 -18.62 32.63 13.56
CA SER A 409 -18.81 32.34 14.99
C SER A 409 -17.50 32.33 15.80
N ILE A 410 -16.37 32.02 15.17
CA ILE A 410 -15.07 31.92 15.86
C ILE A 410 -14.14 33.06 15.43
N ALA A 411 -13.68 33.03 14.18
CA ALA A 411 -12.82 34.04 13.59
C ALA A 411 -12.70 33.80 12.07
N PRO A 412 -12.49 34.85 11.24
CA PRO A 412 -12.20 34.66 9.81
C PRO A 412 -11.02 33.74 9.53
N ALA A 413 -10.01 33.75 10.41
CA ALA A 413 -8.86 32.85 10.32
C ALA A 413 -9.21 31.37 10.56
N ALA A 414 -10.27 31.06 11.32
CA ALA A 414 -10.68 29.69 11.58
C ALA A 414 -11.21 29.01 10.30
N GLY A 415 -11.99 29.76 9.50
CA GLY A 415 -12.45 29.29 8.20
C GLY A 415 -11.28 29.00 7.25
N THR A 416 -10.31 29.92 7.13
CA THR A 416 -9.15 29.71 6.24
C THR A 416 -8.31 28.51 6.66
N ILE A 417 -8.11 28.30 7.97
CA ILE A 417 -7.42 27.12 8.50
C ILE A 417 -8.19 25.83 8.17
N PHE A 418 -9.53 25.85 8.22
CA PHE A 418 -10.37 24.71 7.82
C PHE A 418 -10.23 24.39 6.33
N GLY A 419 -10.27 25.41 5.46
CA GLY A 419 -10.03 25.24 4.04
C GLY A 419 -8.64 24.67 3.73
N LEU A 420 -7.61 25.12 4.46
CA LEU A 420 -6.25 24.60 4.32
C LEU A 420 -6.14 23.13 4.77
N ALA A 421 -6.75 22.78 5.90
CA ALA A 421 -6.79 21.39 6.39
C ALA A 421 -7.46 20.47 5.37
N LEU A 422 -8.58 20.91 4.79
CA LEU A 422 -9.32 20.17 3.77
C LEU A 422 -8.48 19.95 2.49
N LEU A 423 -7.71 20.97 2.06
CA LEU A 423 -6.82 20.85 0.90
C LEU A 423 -5.68 19.86 1.16
N LEU A 424 -5.02 19.95 2.33
CA LEU A 424 -3.93 19.04 2.70
C LEU A 424 -4.43 17.59 2.85
N SER A 425 -5.60 17.41 3.45
CA SER A 425 -6.30 16.12 3.54
C SER A 425 -6.55 15.51 2.16
N GLY A 426 -7.18 16.26 1.25
CA GLY A 426 -7.44 15.81 -0.13
C GLY A 426 -6.16 15.37 -0.86
N LEU A 427 -5.13 16.22 -0.85
CA LEU A 427 -3.85 15.90 -1.48
C LEU A 427 -3.23 14.61 -0.91
N SER A 428 -3.29 14.41 0.40
CA SER A 428 -2.72 13.23 1.05
C SER A 428 -3.52 11.95 0.75
N ALA A 429 -4.85 12.02 0.78
CA ALA A 429 -5.73 10.87 0.51
C ALA A 429 -5.60 10.36 -0.93
N GLY A 430 -5.42 11.26 -1.90
CA GLY A 430 -5.28 10.88 -3.30
C GLY A 430 -4.03 10.09 -3.64
N ILE A 431 -2.94 10.47 -3.00
CA ILE A 431 -1.69 9.73 -3.09
C ILE A 431 -1.89 8.30 -2.57
N VAL A 432 -2.53 8.15 -1.40
CA VAL A 432 -2.79 6.84 -0.79
C VAL A 432 -3.72 5.99 -1.65
N CYS A 433 -4.77 6.59 -2.21
CA CYS A 433 -5.71 5.95 -3.12
C CYS A 433 -5.00 5.35 -4.34
N THR A 434 -3.99 6.04 -4.87
CA THR A 434 -3.19 5.57 -6.02
C THR A 434 -2.37 4.33 -5.68
N ILE A 435 -1.73 4.32 -4.50
CA ILE A 435 -0.93 3.18 -4.02
C ILE A 435 -1.83 1.98 -3.76
N ALA A 436 -2.93 2.18 -3.04
CA ALA A 436 -3.91 1.13 -2.77
C ALA A 436 -4.43 0.52 -4.08
N GLY A 437 -4.73 1.39 -5.06
CA GLY A 437 -5.07 0.95 -6.39
C GLY A 437 -4.01 0.07 -7.02
N GLN A 438 -2.76 0.53 -7.09
CA GLN A 438 -1.67 -0.26 -7.70
C GLN A 438 -1.59 -1.65 -7.10
N MET A 439 -1.67 -1.74 -5.77
CA MET A 439 -1.67 -3.01 -5.06
C MET A 439 -2.87 -3.89 -5.43
N ILE A 440 -4.06 -3.32 -5.62
CA ILE A 440 -5.25 -4.04 -6.04
C ILE A 440 -5.10 -4.59 -7.48
N SER A 441 -4.67 -3.78 -8.44
CA SER A 441 -4.54 -4.27 -9.84
C SER A 441 -3.37 -5.24 -10.01
N GLU A 442 -2.22 -4.97 -9.41
CA GLU A 442 -1.08 -5.88 -9.48
C GLU A 442 -1.39 -7.19 -8.75
N GLY A 443 -2.02 -7.11 -7.57
CA GLY A 443 -2.37 -8.29 -6.78
C GLY A 443 -3.49 -9.13 -7.38
N MET A 444 -4.62 -8.52 -7.77
CA MET A 444 -5.78 -9.27 -8.24
C MET A 444 -5.68 -9.68 -9.72
N ILE A 445 -5.15 -8.83 -10.59
CA ILE A 445 -5.13 -9.06 -12.05
C ILE A 445 -3.73 -9.11 -12.68
N LYS A 446 -2.63 -8.89 -11.92
CA LYS A 446 -1.24 -8.82 -12.44
C LYS A 446 -1.09 -7.76 -13.54
N TRP A 447 -1.89 -6.70 -13.47
CA TRP A 447 -1.76 -5.59 -14.39
C TRP A 447 -0.81 -4.55 -13.80
N THR A 448 0.42 -4.52 -14.32
CA THR A 448 1.45 -3.55 -13.92
C THR A 448 1.29 -2.29 -14.77
N CYS A 449 1.02 -1.17 -14.11
CA CYS A 449 0.92 0.15 -14.72
C CYS A 449 1.78 1.12 -13.94
N ARG A 450 2.39 2.09 -14.65
CA ARG A 450 3.10 3.19 -13.97
C ARG A 450 2.08 3.96 -13.10
N PRO A 451 2.40 4.30 -11.84
CA PRO A 451 1.44 4.91 -10.91
C PRO A 451 0.85 6.21 -11.44
N TRP A 452 1.63 7.01 -12.17
CA TRP A 452 1.14 8.27 -12.73
C TRP A 452 0.10 8.06 -13.84
N ILE A 453 0.28 7.03 -14.68
CA ILE A 453 -0.69 6.67 -15.72
C ILE A 453 -1.97 6.23 -15.04
N ARG A 454 -1.84 5.38 -14.02
CA ARG A 454 -2.98 4.93 -13.22
C ARG A 454 -3.71 6.11 -12.58
N ARG A 455 -2.99 7.00 -11.89
CA ARG A 455 -3.55 8.20 -11.26
C ARG A 455 -4.30 9.02 -12.29
N LEU A 456 -3.70 9.29 -13.45
CA LEU A 456 -4.35 10.07 -14.50
C LEU A 456 -5.63 9.40 -15.01
N LEU A 457 -5.63 8.07 -15.19
CA LEU A 457 -6.82 7.32 -15.59
C LEU A 457 -7.92 7.35 -14.53
N THR A 458 -7.61 6.99 -13.28
CA THR A 458 -8.60 7.00 -12.19
C THR A 458 -9.14 8.41 -11.93
N ARG A 459 -8.25 9.41 -12.00
CA ARG A 459 -8.58 10.82 -11.83
C ARG A 459 -9.42 11.38 -12.96
N SER A 460 -9.19 10.94 -14.20
CA SER A 460 -10.05 11.31 -15.33
C SER A 460 -11.46 10.73 -15.15
N ILE A 461 -11.56 9.48 -14.67
CA ILE A 461 -12.84 8.81 -14.42
C ILE A 461 -13.61 9.50 -13.28
N SER A 462 -12.94 10.00 -12.24
CA SER A 462 -13.57 10.69 -11.10
C SER A 462 -13.89 12.18 -11.37
N ILE A 463 -13.05 12.89 -12.13
CA ILE A 463 -13.24 14.31 -12.44
C ILE A 463 -14.41 14.53 -13.39
N VAL A 464 -14.60 13.69 -14.41
CA VAL A 464 -15.68 13.85 -15.40
C VAL A 464 -17.06 13.97 -14.74
N PRO A 465 -17.52 13.03 -13.89
CA PRO A 465 -18.81 13.18 -13.21
C PRO A 465 -18.82 14.36 -12.25
N SER A 466 -17.72 14.63 -11.55
CA SER A 466 -17.62 15.76 -10.61
C SER A 466 -17.78 17.12 -11.31
N VAL A 467 -17.18 17.28 -12.49
CA VAL A 467 -17.29 18.49 -13.32
C VAL A 467 -18.70 18.65 -13.87
N ILE A 468 -19.32 17.56 -14.34
CA ILE A 468 -20.69 17.59 -14.84
C ILE A 468 -21.66 18.02 -13.72
N ILE A 469 -21.53 17.44 -12.54
CA ILE A 469 -22.36 17.78 -11.37
C ILE A 469 -22.12 19.23 -10.93
N ALA A 470 -20.85 19.66 -10.87
CA ALA A 470 -20.50 21.04 -10.53
C ALA A 470 -21.05 22.07 -11.52
N ALA A 471 -21.07 21.73 -12.82
CA ALA A 471 -21.56 22.63 -13.88
C ALA A 471 -23.10 22.66 -13.95
N ALA A 472 -23.77 21.52 -13.72
CA ALA A 472 -25.22 21.40 -13.86
C ALA A 472 -25.99 21.83 -12.60
N ILE A 473 -25.52 21.41 -11.41
CA ILE A 473 -26.25 21.57 -10.14
C ILE A 473 -25.51 22.53 -9.19
N GLY A 474 -24.17 22.52 -9.21
CA GLY A 474 -23.35 23.39 -8.35
C GLY A 474 -23.08 22.77 -6.98
N ARG A 475 -23.16 23.58 -5.91
CA ARG A 475 -22.71 23.22 -4.56
C ARG A 475 -23.46 22.03 -3.97
N GLU A 476 -24.79 22.07 -4.05
CA GLU A 476 -25.67 21.06 -3.47
C GLU A 476 -25.41 19.69 -4.10
N GLY A 477 -25.32 19.64 -5.45
CA GLY A 477 -25.01 18.41 -6.17
C GLY A 477 -23.65 17.81 -5.80
N LEU A 478 -22.64 18.63 -5.57
CA LEU A 478 -21.33 18.15 -5.11
C LEU A 478 -21.39 17.57 -3.70
N ASN A 479 -22.16 18.17 -2.79
CA ASN A 479 -22.34 17.63 -1.45
C ASN A 479 -23.06 16.27 -1.51
N THR A 480 -24.14 16.15 -2.29
CA THR A 480 -24.84 14.87 -2.50
C THR A 480 -23.93 13.82 -3.14
N ALA A 481 -23.07 14.21 -4.10
CA ALA A 481 -22.10 13.28 -4.69
C ALA A 481 -21.05 12.80 -3.68
N LEU A 482 -20.61 13.69 -2.78
CA LEU A 482 -19.69 13.34 -1.71
C LEU A 482 -20.31 12.35 -0.73
N THR A 483 -21.54 12.59 -0.26
CA THR A 483 -22.25 11.66 0.65
C THR A 483 -22.57 10.34 -0.03
N ALA A 484 -23.02 10.35 -1.29
CA ALA A 484 -23.26 9.15 -2.08
C ALA A 484 -21.99 8.29 -2.24
N SER A 485 -20.83 8.92 -2.40
CA SER A 485 -19.54 8.21 -2.45
C SER A 485 -19.25 7.44 -1.16
N GLN A 486 -19.59 8.00 0.00
CA GLN A 486 -19.42 7.31 1.29
C GLN A 486 -20.37 6.11 1.44
N VAL A 487 -21.61 6.23 0.94
CA VAL A 487 -22.54 5.11 0.91
C VAL A 487 -21.98 3.97 0.05
N VAL A 488 -21.42 4.27 -1.12
CA VAL A 488 -20.78 3.27 -1.99
C VAL A 488 -19.63 2.56 -1.27
N LEU A 489 -18.75 3.29 -0.57
CA LEU A 489 -17.67 2.71 0.22
C LEU A 489 -18.21 1.76 1.31
N SER A 490 -19.24 2.19 2.02
CA SER A 490 -19.90 1.41 3.06
C SER A 490 -20.48 0.10 2.50
N VAL A 491 -21.13 0.13 1.33
CA VAL A 491 -21.68 -1.08 0.68
C VAL A 491 -20.58 -2.08 0.30
N ILE A 492 -19.40 -1.60 -0.10
CA ILE A 492 -18.30 -2.45 -0.55
C ILE A 492 -17.55 -3.10 0.64
N LEU A 493 -17.55 -2.45 1.80
CA LEU A 493 -16.76 -2.84 2.95
C LEU A 493 -16.96 -4.31 3.43
N PRO A 494 -18.19 -4.86 3.54
CA PRO A 494 -18.39 -6.26 3.95
C PRO A 494 -17.75 -7.26 2.99
N PHE A 495 -17.72 -6.95 1.70
CA PHE A 495 -17.15 -7.82 0.66
C PHE A 495 -15.62 -7.85 0.71
N VAL A 496 -14.97 -6.76 1.11
CA VAL A 496 -13.51 -6.69 1.27
C VAL A 496 -13.06 -7.28 2.61
N THR A 497 -13.84 -7.06 3.68
CA THR A 497 -13.52 -7.59 5.02
C THR A 497 -13.80 -9.09 5.15
N ALA A 498 -14.75 -9.66 4.42
CA ALA A 498 -15.05 -11.08 4.47
C ALA A 498 -13.85 -11.99 4.09
N PRO A 499 -13.15 -11.80 2.95
CA PRO A 499 -11.92 -12.53 2.63
C PRO A 499 -10.83 -12.37 3.68
N LEU A 500 -10.65 -11.17 4.23
CA LEU A 500 -9.67 -10.90 5.28
C LEU A 500 -9.93 -11.75 6.53
N VAL A 501 -11.17 -11.77 7.03
CA VAL A 501 -11.56 -12.58 8.19
C VAL A 501 -11.42 -14.08 7.86
N TYR A 502 -11.82 -14.49 6.66
CA TYR A 502 -11.70 -15.88 6.19
C TYR A 502 -10.25 -16.38 6.16
N PHE A 503 -9.34 -15.62 5.56
CA PHE A 503 -7.93 -16.00 5.46
C PHE A 503 -7.24 -16.03 6.82
N THR A 504 -7.53 -15.05 7.67
CA THR A 504 -6.89 -14.94 9.00
C THR A 504 -7.37 -16.01 10.00
N CYS A 505 -8.55 -16.60 9.76
CA CYS A 505 -9.13 -17.65 10.59
C CYS A 505 -8.84 -19.08 10.11
N ARG A 506 -8.18 -19.28 8.95
CA ARG A 506 -7.88 -20.63 8.44
C ARG A 506 -6.41 -21.00 8.58
N ASN A 507 -6.16 -22.20 9.12
CA ASN A 507 -4.82 -22.77 9.25
C ASN A 507 -4.14 -23.01 7.89
N LYS A 508 -4.91 -23.23 6.82
CA LYS A 508 -4.35 -23.51 5.49
C LYS A 508 -3.49 -22.35 4.94
N PHE A 509 -3.83 -21.11 5.33
CA PHE A 509 -3.18 -19.91 4.80
C PHE A 509 -2.20 -19.29 5.79
N MET A 510 -2.49 -19.37 7.10
CA MET A 510 -1.67 -18.83 8.17
C MET A 510 -0.62 -19.84 8.68
N THR A 511 0.21 -20.35 7.78
CA THR A 511 1.27 -21.33 8.11
C THR A 511 2.62 -20.92 7.53
N VAL A 512 3.65 -21.00 8.35
CA VAL A 512 5.04 -20.69 7.97
C VAL A 512 5.85 -21.98 8.10
N GLY A 513 6.55 -22.38 7.05
CA GLY A 513 7.46 -23.53 7.09
C GLY A 513 8.78 -23.18 7.76
N GLN A 514 9.23 -24.01 8.69
CA GLN A 514 10.54 -23.89 9.31
C GLN A 514 11.51 -24.86 8.64
N SER A 515 12.51 -24.34 7.92
CA SER A 515 13.70 -25.11 7.57
C SER A 515 14.71 -24.96 8.71
N ARG A 516 14.85 -26.01 9.53
CA ARG A 516 15.93 -26.09 10.52
C ARG A 516 17.14 -26.65 9.77
N THR A 517 18.14 -25.83 9.49
CA THR A 517 19.46 -26.33 9.11
C THR A 517 20.12 -26.83 10.39
N GLN A 518 19.83 -28.08 10.76
CA GLN A 518 20.47 -28.72 11.90
C GLN A 518 21.81 -29.27 11.38
N ALA A 519 22.90 -28.61 11.76
CA ALA A 519 24.25 -29.15 11.63
C ALA A 519 24.41 -30.24 12.69
N ASP A 520 23.81 -31.40 12.46
CA ASP A 520 24.14 -32.64 13.15
C ASP A 520 24.18 -33.74 12.10
N GLU A 521 25.37 -34.35 11.95
CA GLU A 521 25.61 -35.52 11.12
C GLU A 521 24.82 -36.71 11.66
N THR A 522 23.57 -36.87 11.23
CA THR A 522 22.94 -38.20 11.13
C THR A 522 21.71 -38.11 10.24
N GLU A 523 21.61 -39.04 9.29
CA GLU A 523 20.50 -39.19 8.36
C GLU A 523 19.13 -39.14 9.07
N GLN A 524 18.44 -38.00 8.96
CA GLN A 524 17.02 -37.91 9.23
C GLN A 524 16.38 -36.99 8.18
N THR A 525 15.37 -37.52 7.48
CA THR A 525 14.45 -36.81 6.59
C THR A 525 14.16 -35.38 7.05
N PRO A 526 14.19 -34.35 6.17
CA PRO A 526 13.88 -32.98 6.55
C PRO A 526 12.40 -32.88 6.95
N GLN A 527 12.11 -32.99 8.25
CA GLN A 527 10.79 -32.67 8.77
C GLN A 527 10.64 -31.15 8.77
N SER A 528 9.96 -30.61 7.76
CA SER A 528 9.55 -29.21 7.73
C SER A 528 8.53 -28.97 8.86
N GLU A 529 8.97 -28.43 9.99
CA GLU A 529 8.06 -28.09 11.09
C GLU A 529 7.22 -26.88 10.69
N VAL A 530 5.90 -27.06 10.58
CA VAL A 530 4.98 -25.99 10.14
C VAL A 530 4.47 -25.23 11.35
N VAL A 531 4.87 -23.96 11.50
CA VAL A 531 4.39 -23.09 12.57
C VAL A 531 3.06 -22.46 12.15
N LYS A 532 1.99 -22.81 12.87
CA LYS A 532 0.65 -22.24 12.67
C LYS A 532 0.56 -20.87 13.33
N MET A 533 0.22 -19.84 12.56
CA MET A 533 0.08 -18.44 13.03
C MET A 533 -1.36 -17.92 12.94
N ARG A 534 -2.35 -18.82 12.92
CA ARG A 534 -3.78 -18.48 12.91
C ARG A 534 -4.14 -17.54 14.07
N ASN A 535 -5.19 -16.75 13.89
CA ASN A 535 -5.84 -16.06 15.01
C ASN A 535 -6.21 -17.03 16.14
N SER A 536 -6.09 -16.54 17.38
CA SER A 536 -6.63 -17.24 18.52
C SER A 536 -8.16 -17.29 18.41
N TRP A 537 -8.79 -18.30 19.01
CA TRP A 537 -10.24 -18.43 19.03
C TRP A 537 -10.98 -17.13 19.42
N PRO A 538 -10.60 -16.40 20.49
CA PRO A 538 -11.28 -15.15 20.84
C PRO A 538 -11.11 -14.06 19.77
N VAL A 539 -9.95 -13.96 19.12
CA VAL A 539 -9.72 -12.99 18.04
C VAL A 539 -10.54 -13.34 16.81
N SER A 540 -10.70 -14.62 16.48
CA SER A 540 -11.58 -15.07 15.40
C SER A 540 -13.05 -14.78 15.67
N VAL A 541 -13.53 -15.02 16.90
CA VAL A 541 -14.90 -14.67 17.30
C VAL A 541 -15.12 -13.16 17.22
N LEU A 542 -14.18 -12.37 17.74
CA LEU A 542 -14.24 -10.91 17.66
C LEU A 542 -14.24 -10.43 16.21
N ALA A 543 -13.41 -11.01 15.34
CA ALA A 543 -13.37 -10.65 13.92
C ALA A 543 -14.70 -10.93 13.21
N PHE A 544 -15.33 -12.07 13.52
CA PHE A 544 -16.66 -12.38 13.00
C PHE A 544 -17.73 -11.43 13.54
N LEU A 545 -17.69 -11.09 14.84
CA LEU A 545 -18.61 -10.13 15.44
C LEU A 545 -18.47 -8.72 14.82
N VAL A 546 -17.24 -8.23 14.65
CA VAL A 546 -16.97 -6.95 13.99
C VAL A 546 -17.50 -6.97 12.56
N TRP A 547 -17.20 -8.03 11.80
CA TRP A 547 -17.74 -8.19 10.44
C TRP A 547 -19.27 -8.23 10.40
N LEU A 548 -19.91 -8.93 11.35
CA LEU A 548 -21.37 -8.99 11.46
C LEU A 548 -21.96 -7.60 11.75
N VAL A 549 -21.39 -6.85 12.69
CA VAL A 549 -21.83 -5.49 13.03
C VAL A 549 -21.72 -4.58 11.81
N ILE A 550 -20.57 -4.59 11.11
CA ILE A 550 -20.37 -3.81 9.89
C ILE A 550 -21.42 -4.18 8.84
N THR A 551 -21.64 -5.47 8.62
CA THR A 551 -22.60 -5.95 7.61
C THR A 551 -24.03 -5.52 7.95
N VAL A 552 -24.46 -5.67 9.21
CA VAL A 552 -25.80 -5.27 9.67
C VAL A 552 -25.99 -3.75 9.55
N MET A 553 -25.00 -2.97 9.95
CA MET A 553 -25.04 -1.50 9.84
C MET A 553 -25.12 -1.06 8.37
N ASN A 554 -24.39 -1.71 7.46
CA ASN A 554 -24.41 -1.35 6.05
C ASN A 554 -25.73 -1.74 5.37
N ILE A 555 -26.33 -2.87 5.77
CA ILE A 555 -27.67 -3.25 5.34
C ILE A 555 -28.70 -2.22 5.87
N ALA A 556 -28.59 -1.82 7.13
CA ALA A 556 -29.47 -0.80 7.70
C ALA A 556 -29.33 0.54 6.96
N LEU A 557 -28.11 0.97 6.66
CA LEU A 557 -27.83 2.17 5.87
C LEU A 557 -28.50 2.11 4.50
N LEU A 558 -28.35 0.99 3.78
CA LEU A 558 -28.97 0.79 2.47
C LEU A 558 -30.50 0.86 2.52
N VAL A 559 -31.10 0.27 3.55
CA VAL A 559 -32.56 0.32 3.76
C VAL A 559 -33.00 1.75 4.06
N LEU A 560 -32.29 2.47 4.93
CA LEU A 560 -32.60 3.85 5.30
C LEU A 560 -32.48 4.80 4.08
N VAL A 561 -31.41 4.65 3.29
CA VAL A 561 -31.22 5.38 2.03
C VAL A 561 -32.33 5.03 1.03
N GLY A 562 -32.67 3.75 0.89
CA GLY A 562 -33.74 3.30 0.00
C GLY A 562 -35.14 3.80 0.40
N LEU A 563 -35.35 4.10 1.68
CA LEU A 563 -36.58 4.69 2.21
C LEU A 563 -36.62 6.23 2.11
N GLY A 564 -35.54 6.87 1.64
CA GLY A 564 -35.45 8.33 1.54
C GLY A 564 -35.35 9.02 2.90
N LEU A 565 -34.93 8.32 3.94
CA LEU A 565 -34.70 8.85 5.30
C LEU A 565 -33.26 9.35 5.50
N ALA A 566 -32.56 9.60 4.39
CA ALA A 566 -31.12 9.87 4.29
C ALA A 566 -30.81 11.35 4.04
#